data_AF-A0A7W1KKR1-F1
#
_entry.id   AF-A0A7W1KKR1-F1
#
_cell.length_a   1.000
_cell.length_b   1.000
_cell.length_c   1.000
_cell.angle_alpha   90.00
_cell.angle_beta   90.00
_cell.angle_gamma   90.00
#
_symmetry.space_group_name_H-M   'P 1'
#
loop_
_entity.id
_entity.type
_entity.pdbx_description
1 polymer ?
#
loop_
_entity_poly.entity_id
_entity_poly.type
_entity_poly.pdbx_seq_one_letter_code
_entity_poly.pdbx_strand_id
1 'polypeptide(L)' 'GIKIQWSDGHSTGIYTFEQLFRRCPCPQCRRLR' A
#
# COMPACT_ATOMS: atom_id res chain seq x y z
N GLY A 1 4.22 2.61 -9.85
CA GLY A 1 4.25 1.84 -8.59
C GLY A 1 5.21 2.49 -7.62
N ILE A 2 5.15 2.12 -6.34
CA ILE A 2 6.04 2.62 -5.29
C ILE A 2 6.92 1.48 -4.82
N LYS A 3 8.24 1.70 -4.76
CA LYS A 3 9.16 0.79 -4.09
C LYS A 3 9.39 1.32 -2.67
N ILE A 4 9.18 0.45 -1.67
CA ILE A 4 9.34 0.82 -0.25
C ILE A 4 10.60 0.14 0.27
N GLN A 5 11.48 0.93 0.88
CA GLN A 5 12.61 0.45 1.66
C GLN A 5 12.17 0.46 3.12
N TRP A 6 12.08 -0.71 3.73
CA TRP A 6 11.74 -0.85 5.13
C TRP A 6 12.99 -0.75 6.00
N SER A 7 12.84 -0.27 7.23
CA SER A 7 13.97 -0.05 8.15
C SER A 7 14.64 -1.34 8.63
N ASP A 8 13.98 -2.48 8.46
CA ASP A 8 14.51 -3.81 8.74
C ASP A 8 15.28 -4.42 7.55
N GLY A 9 15.49 -3.64 6.48
CA GLY A 9 16.20 -4.06 5.29
C GLY A 9 15.33 -4.75 4.25
N HIS A 10 14.04 -4.99 4.52
CA HIS A 10 13.14 -5.52 3.49
C HIS A 10 12.90 -4.48 2.39
N SER A 11 12.84 -4.96 1.15
CA SER A 11 12.46 -4.14 -0.01
C SER A 11 11.73 -4.98 -1.06
N THR A 12 10.85 -5.87 -0.59
CA THR A 12 10.35 -7.06 -1.31
C THR A 12 9.42 -6.78 -2.49
N GLY A 13 9.29 -5.55 -2.98
CA GLY A 13 8.65 -5.32 -4.27
C GLY A 13 8.24 -3.89 -4.61
N ILE A 14 7.60 -3.77 -5.77
CA ILE A 14 6.94 -2.56 -6.25
C ILE A 14 5.45 -2.71 -5.98
N TYR A 15 4.89 -1.85 -5.15
CA TYR A 15 3.46 -1.78 -4.87
C TYR A 15 2.76 -0.95 -5.95
N THR A 16 1.71 -1.50 -6.57
CA THR A 16 0.87 -0.67 -7.46
C THR A 16 0.02 0.28 -6.63
N PHE A 17 -0.36 1.43 -7.22
CA PHE A 17 -1.28 2.34 -6.54
C PHE A 17 -2.61 1.67 -6.21
N GLU A 18 -3.12 0.84 -7.11
CA GLU A 18 -4.33 0.05 -6.89
C GLU A 18 -4.23 -0.85 -5.64
N GLN A 19 -3.10 -1.56 -5.46
CA GLN A 19 -2.89 -2.41 -4.29
C GLN A 19 -2.90 -1.60 -2.99
N LEU A 20 -2.26 -0.41 -2.99
CA LEU A 20 -2.24 0.49 -1.85
C LEU A 20 -3.64 1.04 -1.55
N PHE A 21 -4.39 1.45 -2.58
CA PHE A 21 -5.76 1.93 -2.43
C PHE A 21 -6.70 0.87 -1.87
N ARG A 22 -6.65 -0.37 -2.39
CA ARG A 22 -7.44 -1.50 -1.86
C ARG A 22 -7.17 -1.76 -0.38
N ARG A 23 -5.94 -1.49 0.08
CA ARG A 23 -5.51 -1.66 1.48
C ARG A 23 -5.64 -0.39 2.34
N CYS A 24 -6.04 0.75 1.76
CA CYS A 24 -6.10 2.02 2.46
C CYS A 24 -7.06 1.97 3.66
N PRO A 25 -6.60 2.23 4.90
CA PRO A 25 -7.40 2.10 6.10
C PRO A 25 -8.28 3.34 6.40
N CYS A 26 -8.35 4.35 5.53
CA CYS A 26 -9.16 5.53 5.82
C CYS A 26 -10.67 5.23 5.78
N PRO A 27 -11.51 5.98 6.53
CA PRO A 27 -12.96 5.76 6.55
C PRO A 27 -13.63 5.85 5.17
N GLN A 28 -13.13 6.74 4.31
CA GLN A 28 -13.62 6.94 2.95
C GLN A 28 -13.45 5.65 2.13
N CYS A 29 -12.26 5.05 2.16
CA CYS A 29 -11.99 3.81 1.45
C CYS A 29 -12.64 2.59 2.08
N ARG A 30 -12.86 2.56 3.41
CA ARG A 30 -13.56 1.43 4.06
C ARG A 30 -15.06 1.38 3.73
N ARG A 31 -15.70 2.53 3.56
CA ARG A 31 -17.13 2.63 3.22
C ARG A 31 -17.46 2.19 1.79
N LEU A 32 -16.45 2.13 0.92
CA LEU A 32 -16.57 1.77 -0.50
C LEU A 32 -16.24 0.29 -0.77
N ARG A 33 -15.99 -0.50 0.29
CA ARG A 33 -15.73 -1.95 0.21
C ARG A 33 -17.00 -2.75 0.44
#